data_AF-A0A957YNF2-F1
#
_entry.id   AF-A0A957YNF2-F1
#
_cell.length_a   1.000
_cell.length_b   1.000
_cell.length_c   1.000
_cell.angle_alpha   90.00
_cell.angle_beta   90.00
_cell.angle_gamma   90.00
#
_symmetry.space_group_name_H-M   'P 1'
#
loop_
_entity.id
_entity.type
_entity.pdbx_description
1 polymer ?
#
loop_
_entity_poly.entity_id
_entity_poly.type
_entity_poly.pdbx_seq_one_letter_code
_entity_poly.pdbx_strand_id
1 'polypeptide(L)'
;ATLRARFGRPDEILIYDHGKREPEVVNIPAATSGHGGGDFGTMSSFLRVLRGEEKALTDVRTSLESHLLAFAAEDARLSGQMIDMAEYRAQAEMVTGD
;
A
#
# COMPACT_ATOMS: atom_id res chain seq x y z
N ALA A 1 17.66 -11.55 6.91
CA ALA A 1 18.20 -10.20 7.14
C ALA A 1 17.11 -9.38 7.81
N THR A 2 17.47 -8.45 8.69
CA THR A 2 16.52 -7.51 9.32
C THR A 2 16.68 -6.14 8.67
N LEU A 3 15.58 -5.48 8.36
CA LEU A 3 15.56 -4.11 7.83
C LEU A 3 15.12 -3.13 8.91
N ARG A 4 15.85 -2.02 9.06
CA ARG A 4 15.46 -0.91 9.93
C ARG A 4 15.58 0.40 9.16
N ALA A 5 14.49 1.13 9.04
CA ALA A 5 14.49 2.50 8.52
C ALA A 5 14.55 3.51 9.68
N ARG A 6 15.36 4.55 9.52
CA ARG A 6 15.42 5.71 10.41
C ARG A 6 15.25 6.96 9.56
N PHE A 7 14.26 7.78 9.90
CA PHE A 7 13.98 9.06 9.24
C PHE A 7 14.07 10.17 10.29
N GLY A 8 14.78 11.27 10.00
CA GLY A 8 14.98 12.38 10.94
C GLY A 8 16.39 12.97 11.02
N ARG A 9 17.24 12.77 10.00
CA ARG A 9 18.66 13.22 9.88
C ARG A 9 19.70 12.32 10.58
N PRO A 10 20.51 11.54 9.82
CA PRO A 10 20.31 11.19 8.41
C PRO A 10 19.09 10.26 8.24
N ASP A 11 18.51 10.30 7.04
CA ASP A 11 17.54 9.29 6.63
C ASP A 11 18.33 8.09 6.09
N GLU A 12 18.13 6.92 6.67
CA GLU A 12 18.93 5.73 6.35
C GLU A 12 18.10 4.44 6.49
N ILE A 13 18.47 3.45 5.69
CA ILE A 13 18.03 2.06 5.85
C ILE A 13 19.25 1.24 6.26
N LEU A 14 19.10 0.51 7.36
CA LEU A 14 20.08 -0.43 7.86
C LEU A 14 19.65 -1.85 7.48
N ILE A 15 20.53 -2.58 6.80
CA ILE A 15 20.33 -3.97 6.42
C ILE A 15 21.24 -4.85 7.29
N TYR A 16 20.64 -5.65 8.16
CA TYR A 16 21.34 -6.59 9.03
C TYR A 16 21.31 -7.99 8.42
N ASP A 17 22.36 -8.38 7.72
CA ASP A 17 22.57 -9.77 7.29
C ASP A 17 22.94 -10.65 8.49
N HIS A 18 22.18 -11.72 8.72
CA HIS A 18 22.47 -12.64 9.83
C HIS A 18 23.80 -13.35 9.58
N GLY A 19 24.75 -13.16 10.50
CA GLY A 19 26.12 -13.67 10.38
C GLY A 19 27.17 -12.61 10.06
N LYS A 20 26.77 -11.40 9.62
CA LYS A 20 27.66 -10.23 9.58
C LYS A 20 27.52 -9.43 10.88
N ARG A 21 28.64 -8.90 11.39
CA ARG A 21 28.65 -8.10 12.63
C ARG A 21 28.23 -6.66 12.40
N GLU A 22 28.45 -6.14 11.20
CA GLU A 22 28.15 -4.76 10.84
C GLU A 22 27.02 -4.71 9.80
N PRO A 23 26.04 -3.80 9.96
CA PRO A 23 24.98 -3.61 8.98
C PRO A 23 25.48 -2.86 7.75
N GLU A 24 24.87 -3.13 6.61
CA GLU A 24 24.97 -2.26 5.45
C GLU A 24 24.12 -1.01 5.68
N VAL A 25 24.67 0.17 5.38
CA VAL A 25 23.99 1.45 5.52
C VAL A 25 23.66 1.99 4.14
N VAL A 26 22.36 2.06 3.83
CA VAL A 26 21.86 2.73 2.63
C VAL A 26 21.40 4.13 3.04
N ASN A 27 22.20 5.14 2.70
CA ASN A 27 21.84 6.54 2.94
C ASN A 27 20.74 6.97 1.97
N ILE A 28 19.65 7.51 2.48
CA ILE A 28 18.58 8.08 1.68
C ILE A 28 18.91 9.57 1.47
N PRO A 29 19.09 10.02 0.22
CA PRO A 29 19.28 11.43 -0.08
C PRO A 29 18.11 12.26 0.44
N ALA A 30 18.38 13.48 0.92
CA ALA A 30 17.31 14.40 1.31
C ALA A 30 16.33 14.56 0.15
N ALA A 31 15.05 14.28 0.41
CA ALA A 31 14.02 14.38 -0.61
C ALA A 31 13.91 15.84 -1.06
N THR A 32 13.89 16.06 -2.38
CA THR A 32 13.68 17.39 -2.97
C THR A 32 12.22 17.86 -2.84
N SER A 33 11.32 16.97 -2.42
CA SER A 33 9.90 17.23 -2.14
C SER A 33 9.42 16.37 -0.97
N GLY A 34 8.31 16.75 -0.34
CA GLY A 34 7.87 16.17 0.94
C GLY A 34 7.31 14.74 0.89
N HIS A 35 6.98 14.19 -0.28
CA HIS A 35 6.18 12.93 -0.39
C HIS A 35 6.68 11.95 -1.46
N GLY A 36 7.99 11.93 -1.75
CA GLY A 36 8.60 10.86 -2.56
C GLY A 36 8.12 10.72 -4.01
N GLY A 37 7.33 11.68 -4.52
CA GLY A 37 6.82 11.69 -5.90
C GLY A 37 5.58 10.83 -6.16
N GLY A 38 4.98 10.21 -5.13
CA GLY A 38 3.82 9.33 -5.29
C GLY A 38 2.64 10.01 -6.01
N ASP A 39 2.26 11.21 -5.58
CA ASP A 39 1.15 11.98 -6.18
C ASP A 39 1.42 12.33 -7.65
N PHE A 40 2.66 12.66 -7.98
CA PHE A 40 3.06 12.93 -9.37
C PHE A 40 2.92 11.68 -10.23
N GLY A 41 3.31 10.52 -9.71
CA GLY A 41 3.12 9.24 -10.37
C GLY A 41 1.64 8.94 -10.62
N THR A 42 0.80 9.09 -9.58
CA THR A 42 -0.64 8.87 -9.66
C THR A 42 -1.30 9.78 -10.71
N MET A 43 -0.97 11.08 -10.73
CA MET A 43 -1.53 12.01 -11.72
C MET A 43 -1.00 11.79 -13.12
N SER A 44 0.28 11.46 -13.27
CA SER A 44 0.84 11.10 -14.57
C SER A 44 0.14 9.88 -15.15
N SER A 45 -0.09 8.83 -14.33
CA SER A 45 -0.81 7.63 -14.74
C SER A 45 -2.25 7.96 -15.14
N PHE A 46 -2.97 8.69 -14.29
CA PHE A 46 -4.34 9.12 -14.56
C PHE A 46 -4.48 9.83 -15.93
N LEU A 47 -3.58 10.78 -16.24
CA LEU A 47 -3.61 11.48 -17.53
C LEU A 47 -3.32 10.56 -18.72
N ARG A 48 -2.40 9.60 -18.56
CA ARG A 48 -2.09 8.62 -19.62
C ARG A 48 -3.25 7.68 -19.89
N VAL A 49 -3.99 7.27 -18.85
CA VAL A 49 -5.25 6.52 -19.00
C VAL A 49 -6.27 7.32 -19.82
N LEU A 50 -6.48 8.60 -19.47
CA LEU A 50 -7.44 9.46 -20.18
C LEU A 50 -7.07 9.68 -21.65
N ARG A 51 -5.78 9.68 -21.98
CA ARG A 51 -5.28 9.79 -23.36
C ARG A 51 -5.31 8.47 -24.14
N GLY A 52 -5.66 7.37 -23.49
CA GLY A 52 -5.62 6.03 -24.10
C GLY A 52 -4.20 5.48 -24.29
N GLU A 53 -3.21 6.07 -23.62
CA GLU A 53 -1.80 5.65 -23.70
C GLU A 53 -1.49 4.47 -22.76
N GLU A 54 -2.34 4.23 -21.75
CA GLU A 54 -2.29 3.06 -20.89
C GLU A 54 -3.68 2.61 -20.44
N LYS A 55 -3.75 1.39 -19.90
CA LYS A 55 -4.90 0.92 -19.14
C LYS A 55 -4.75 1.35 -17.69
N ALA A 56 -5.88 1.64 -17.03
CA ALA A 56 -5.89 1.90 -15.59
C ALA A 56 -5.32 0.68 -14.84
N LEU A 57 -4.39 0.93 -13.92
CA LEU A 57 -3.79 -0.12 -13.10
C LEU A 57 -4.81 -0.75 -12.14
N THR A 58 -5.73 0.07 -11.61
CA THR A 58 -6.82 -0.37 -10.74
C THR A 58 -8.14 0.13 -11.31
N ASP A 59 -9.07 -0.79 -11.56
CA ASP A 59 -10.45 -0.45 -11.87
C ASP A 59 -11.27 -0.20 -10.58
N VAL A 60 -12.55 0.12 -10.74
CA VAL A 60 -13.45 0.41 -9.61
C VAL A 60 -13.54 -0.78 -8.65
N ARG A 61 -13.59 -2.01 -9.18
CA ARG A 61 -13.67 -3.23 -8.34
C ARG A 61 -12.37 -3.45 -7.57
N THR A 62 -11.23 -3.23 -8.21
CA THR A 62 -9.92 -3.32 -7.56
C THR A 62 -9.77 -2.25 -6.47
N SER A 63 -10.31 -1.06 -6.70
CA SER A 63 -10.28 0.05 -5.73
C SER A 63 -11.25 -0.18 -4.55
N LEU A 64 -12.31 -0.94 -4.74
CA LEU A 64 -13.25 -1.33 -3.68
C LEU A 64 -12.60 -2.28 -2.67
N GLU A 65 -11.67 -3.13 -3.10
CA GLU A 65 -11.02 -4.14 -2.24
C GLU A 65 -10.37 -3.53 -1.00
N SER A 66 -9.72 -2.36 -1.12
CA SER A 66 -9.10 -1.68 0.02
C SER A 66 -10.11 -1.21 1.07
N HIS A 67 -11.31 -0.83 0.64
CA HIS A 67 -12.40 -0.42 1.52
C HIS A 67 -12.98 -1.63 2.24
N LEU A 68 -13.22 -2.73 1.51
CA LEU A 68 -13.69 -3.99 2.09
C LEU A 68 -12.71 -4.54 3.12
N LEU A 69 -11.40 -4.45 2.85
CA LEU A 69 -10.37 -4.85 3.80
C LEU A 69 -10.44 -4.04 5.10
N ALA A 70 -10.66 -2.72 5.00
CA ALA A 70 -10.80 -1.88 6.18
C ALA A 70 -12.02 -2.25 7.04
N PHE A 71 -13.17 -2.53 6.40
CA PHE A 71 -14.37 -2.95 7.11
C PHE A 71 -14.25 -4.36 7.71
N ALA A 72 -13.74 -5.32 6.93
CA ALA A 72 -13.50 -6.68 7.41
C ALA A 72 -12.50 -6.70 8.59
N ALA A 73 -11.48 -5.84 8.57
CA ALA A 73 -10.55 -5.71 9.69
C ALA A 73 -11.24 -5.17 10.96
N GLU A 74 -12.17 -4.23 10.81
CA GLU A 74 -12.95 -3.71 11.94
C GLU A 74 -13.92 -4.75 12.50
N ASP A 75 -14.60 -5.49 11.62
CA ASP A 75 -15.50 -6.59 12.01
C ASP A 75 -14.71 -7.72 12.71
N ALA A 76 -13.51 -8.06 12.23
CA ALA A 76 -12.61 -8.99 12.89
C ALA A 76 -12.19 -8.50 14.28
N ARG A 77 -11.89 -7.20 14.42
CA ARG A 77 -11.48 -6.59 15.70
C ARG A 77 -12.62 -6.63 16.74
N LEU A 78 -13.85 -6.37 16.31
CA LEU A 78 -15.03 -6.36 17.18
C LEU A 78 -15.50 -7.76 17.56
N SER A 79 -15.49 -8.69 16.59
CA SER A 79 -15.94 -10.08 16.80
C SER A 79 -14.87 -10.96 17.45
N GLY A 80 -13.59 -10.61 17.29
CA GLY A 80 -12.46 -11.48 17.64
C GLY A 80 -12.32 -12.70 16.72
N GLN A 81 -12.96 -12.69 15.56
CA GLN A 81 -13.00 -13.81 14.62
C GLN A 81 -12.21 -13.52 13.34
N MET A 82 -11.78 -14.58 12.67
CA MET A 82 -11.21 -14.50 11.33
C MET A 82 -12.33 -14.26 10.32
N ILE A 83 -12.13 -13.29 9.42
CA ILE A 83 -13.07 -12.98 8.34
C ILE A 83 -12.55 -13.58 7.03
N ASP A 84 -13.40 -14.35 6.35
CA ASP A 84 -13.13 -14.81 4.99
C ASP A 84 -13.45 -13.69 3.99
N MET A 85 -12.44 -13.20 3.28
CA MET A 85 -12.58 -12.07 2.36
C MET A 85 -13.35 -12.40 1.08
N ALA A 86 -13.44 -13.67 0.67
CA ALA A 86 -14.23 -14.05 -0.50
C ALA A 86 -15.72 -14.01 -0.16
N GLU A 87 -16.10 -14.52 1.01
CA GLU A 87 -17.47 -14.43 1.51
C GLU A 87 -17.87 -12.98 1.79
N TYR A 88 -16.99 -12.20 2.41
CA TYR A 88 -17.24 -10.78 2.72
C TYR A 88 -17.51 -9.95 1.46
N ARG A 89 -16.75 -10.20 0.38
CA ARG A 89 -16.98 -9.60 -0.94
C ARG A 89 -18.34 -9.96 -1.51
N ALA A 90 -18.69 -11.24 -1.52
CA ALA A 90 -19.97 -11.71 -2.06
C ALA A 90 -21.17 -11.07 -1.33
N GLN A 91 -21.08 -10.93 0.00
CA GLN A 91 -22.10 -10.26 0.79
C GLN A 91 -22.23 -8.78 0.45
N ALA A 92 -21.12 -8.05 0.35
CA ALA A 92 -21.13 -6.62 0.01
C ALA A 92 -21.75 -6.35 -1.37
N GLU A 93 -21.51 -7.21 -2.35
CA GLU A 93 -22.09 -7.07 -3.70
C GLU A 93 -23.60 -7.35 -3.73
N MET A 94 -24.09 -8.30 -2.93
CA MET A 94 -25.53 -8.62 -2.83
C MET A 94 -26.36 -7.45 -2.24
N VAL A 95 -25.79 -6.68 -1.31
CA VAL A 95 -26.49 -5.54 -0.66
C VAL A 95 -26.72 -4.37 -1.65
N THR A 96 -25.95 -4.30 -2.73
CA THR A 96 -26.04 -3.22 -3.73
C THR A 96 -26.93 -3.54 -4.95
N GLY A 97 -27.59 -4.71 -4.95
CA GLY A 97 -28.40 -5.21 -6.06
C GLY A 97 -29.90 -4.86 -6.03
N ASP A 98 -30.36 -4.14 -5.00
CA ASP A 98 -31.73 -3.62 -4.84
C ASP A 98 -31.79 -2.10 -5.11
#